data_AF-A0A914RAA6-F1
#
_entry.id   AF-A0A914RAA6-F1
#
_cell.length_a   1.000
_cell.length_b   1.000
_cell.length_c   1.000
_cell.angle_alpha   90.00
_cell.angle_beta   90.00
_cell.angle_gamma   90.00
#
_symmetry.space_group_name_H-M   'P 1'
#
loop_
_entity.id
_entity.type
_entity.pdbx_description
1 polymer ?
#
loop_
_entity_poly.entity_id
_entity_poly.type
_entity_poly.pdbx_seq_one_letter_code
_entity_poly.pdbx_strand_id
1 'polypeptide(L)'
;MGPRLAVLKLLKMAKGIRSLLDTVGEALPQVGNLGSLFFLLFFIFAALGVELFGKLECSEDHPCDGLGEHAHFKNFGMAFLTLFRIATGDNWNGIMK
;
A
#
# COMPACT_ATOMS: atom_id res chain seq x y z
N MET A 1 42.94 -18.23 4.33
CA MET A 1 41.73 -18.74 5.04
C MET A 1 41.11 -17.56 5.81
N GLY A 2 40.61 -16.52 5.15
CA GLY A 2 39.34 -16.47 4.41
C GLY A 2 38.31 -15.69 5.25
N PRO A 3 37.98 -14.43 4.93
CA PRO A 3 37.23 -13.46 5.79
C PRO A 3 35.76 -13.80 6.09
N ARG A 4 35.33 -15.04 5.83
CA ARG A 4 33.94 -15.50 5.90
C ARG A 4 33.35 -15.54 7.32
N LEU A 5 34.17 -15.44 8.38
CA LEU A 5 33.68 -15.40 9.77
C LEU A 5 33.21 -14.01 10.24
N ALA A 6 33.60 -12.92 9.57
CA ALA A 6 33.16 -11.58 9.97
C ALA A 6 31.67 -11.33 9.70
N VAL A 7 31.16 -11.85 8.57
CA VAL A 7 29.75 -11.75 8.16
C VAL A 7 28.83 -12.50 9.13
N LEU A 8 29.26 -13.68 9.60
CA LEU A 8 28.52 -14.46 10.61
C LEU A 8 28.51 -13.80 12.00
N LYS A 9 29.54 -12.99 12.34
CA LYS A 9 29.57 -12.20 13.58
C LYS A 9 28.63 -10.98 13.52
N LEU A 10 28.47 -10.34 12.36
CA LEU A 10 27.46 -9.29 12.14
C LEU A 10 26.03 -9.83 12.30
N LEU A 11 25.75 -11.02 11.77
CA LEU A 11 24.47 -11.72 12.00
C LEU A 11 24.22 -12.06 13.49
N LYS A 12 25.27 -12.29 14.29
CA LYS A 12 25.15 -12.49 15.74
C LYS A 12 24.86 -11.19 16.52
N MET A 13 25.29 -10.01 16.02
CA MET A 13 24.85 -8.72 16.56
C MET A 13 23.39 -8.38 16.22
N ALA A 14 22.82 -9.04 15.23
CA ALA A 14 21.40 -8.92 14.90
C ALA A 14 20.46 -9.66 15.88
N LYS A 15 20.93 -10.18 17.03
CA LYS A 15 20.05 -10.71 18.09
C LYS A 15 19.00 -9.69 18.53
N GLY A 16 19.36 -8.39 18.59
CA GLY A 16 18.40 -7.31 18.86
C GLY A 16 17.36 -7.15 17.74
N ILE A 17 17.79 -7.17 16.48
CA ILE A 17 16.91 -7.14 15.30
C ILE A 17 15.97 -8.36 15.27
N ARG A 18 16.47 -9.54 15.62
CA ARG A 18 15.67 -10.76 15.68
C ARG A 18 14.59 -10.68 16.75
N SER A 19 14.91 -10.10 17.91
CA SER A 19 13.91 -9.84 18.95
C SER A 19 12.84 -8.86 18.49
N LEU A 20 13.20 -7.79 17.78
CA LEU A 20 12.24 -6.85 17.21
C LEU A 20 11.36 -7.50 16.13
N LEU A 21 11.95 -8.32 15.25
CA LEU A 21 11.22 -9.07 14.23
C LEU A 21 10.28 -10.12 14.85
N ASP A 22 10.69 -10.77 15.94
CA ASP A 22 9.82 -11.70 16.69
C ASP A 22 8.65 -10.93 17.33
N THR A 23 8.87 -9.74 17.90
CA THR A 23 7.79 -8.88 18.42
C THR A 23 6.83 -8.41 17.32
N VAL A 24 7.35 -8.05 16.14
CA VAL A 24 6.51 -7.75 14.96
C VAL A 24 5.73 -8.98 14.54
N GLY A 25 6.37 -10.16 14.54
CA GLY A 25 5.76 -11.44 14.23
C GLY A 25 4.61 -11.82 15.17
N GLU A 26 4.75 -11.54 16.45
CA GLU A 26 3.69 -11.73 17.46
C GLU A 26 2.53 -10.74 17.28
N ALA A 27 2.81 -9.52 16.82
CA ALA A 27 1.78 -8.51 16.54
C ALA A 27 1.04 -8.76 15.21
N LEU A 28 1.67 -9.43 14.22
CA LEU A 28 1.08 -9.73 12.91
C LEU A 28 -0.31 -10.39 12.95
N PRO A 29 -0.59 -11.44 13.75
CA PRO A 29 -1.92 -12.03 13.80
C PRO A 29 -2.98 -11.04 14.32
N GLN A 30 -2.61 -10.15 15.24
CA GLN A 30 -3.50 -9.11 15.76
C GLN A 30 -3.76 -8.03 14.69
N VAL A 31 -2.72 -7.64 13.95
CA VAL A 31 -2.83 -6.77 12.77
C VAL A 31 -3.64 -7.43 11.67
N GLY A 32 -3.61 -8.76 11.52
CA GLY A 32 -4.38 -9.50 10.51
C GLY A 32 -5.89 -9.31 10.65
N ASN A 33 -6.41 -9.24 11.87
CA ASN A 33 -7.84 -9.02 12.13
C ASN A 33 -8.29 -7.59 11.74
N LEU A 34 -7.44 -6.59 12.01
CA LEU A 34 -7.68 -5.23 11.50
C LEU A 34 -7.48 -5.17 9.98
N GLY A 35 -6.47 -5.87 9.47
CA GLY A 35 -6.12 -5.96 8.07
C GLY A 35 -7.22 -6.58 7.23
N SER A 36 -7.94 -7.58 7.75
CA SER A 36 -9.08 -8.19 7.05
C SER A 36 -10.26 -7.21 6.92
N LEU A 37 -10.56 -6.45 7.98
CA LEU A 37 -11.57 -5.40 7.92
C LEU A 37 -11.17 -4.28 6.95
N PHE A 38 -9.90 -3.88 7.00
CA PHE A 38 -9.32 -2.88 6.10
C PHE A 38 -9.34 -3.33 4.63
N PHE A 39 -9.04 -4.61 4.37
CA PHE A 39 -9.10 -5.20 3.04
C PHE A 39 -10.54 -5.26 2.50
N LEU A 40 -11.50 -5.61 3.35
CA LEU A 40 -12.92 -5.64 2.99
C LEU A 40 -13.43 -4.23 2.66
N LEU A 41 -13.03 -3.23 3.45
CA LEU A 41 -13.30 -1.82 3.17
C LEU A 41 -12.76 -1.44 1.79
N PHE A 42 -11.50 -1.75 1.51
CA PHE A 42 -10.87 -1.48 0.22
C PHE A 42 -11.60 -2.13 -0.94
N PHE A 43 -12.07 -3.36 -0.77
CA PHE A 43 -12.81 -4.08 -1.79
C PHE A 43 -14.13 -3.36 -2.14
N ILE A 44 -14.90 -2.94 -1.14
CA ILE A 44 -16.16 -2.20 -1.33
C ILE A 44 -15.88 -0.86 -2.00
N PHE A 45 -14.92 -0.09 -1.49
CA PHE A 45 -14.59 1.23 -2.03
C PHE A 45 -13.98 1.15 -3.44
N ALA A 46 -13.24 0.09 -3.77
CA ALA A 46 -12.72 -0.12 -5.13
C ALA A 46 -13.87 -0.38 -6.11
N ALA A 47 -14.82 -1.25 -5.74
CA ALA A 47 -15.99 -1.53 -6.57
C ALA A 47 -16.86 -0.27 -6.77
N LEU A 48 -17.14 0.46 -5.68
CA LEU A 48 -17.86 1.73 -5.75
C LEU A 48 -17.11 2.77 -6.59
N GLY A 49 -15.79 2.85 -6.44
CA GLY A 49 -14.95 3.78 -7.20
C GLY A 49 -14.99 3.52 -8.70
N VAL A 50 -14.99 2.24 -9.12
CA VAL A 50 -15.14 1.87 -10.54
C VAL A 50 -16.52 2.25 -11.09
N GLU A 51 -17.59 1.99 -10.33
CA GLU A 51 -18.95 2.35 -10.74
C GLU A 51 -19.15 3.88 -10.84
N LEU A 52 -18.62 4.62 -9.88
CA LEU A 52 -18.85 6.08 -9.79
C LEU A 52 -17.87 6.89 -10.65
N PHE A 53 -16.60 6.48 -10.70
CA PHE A 53 -15.50 7.23 -11.35
C PHE A 53 -14.84 6.48 -12.51
N GLY A 54 -15.34 5.30 -12.91
CA GLY A 54 -14.74 4.52 -13.99
C GLY A 54 -14.81 5.17 -15.38
N LYS A 55 -15.72 6.15 -15.56
CA LYS A 55 -15.87 6.95 -16.78
C LYS A 55 -15.24 8.33 -16.68
N LEU A 56 -14.53 8.64 -15.60
CA LEU A 56 -13.85 9.91 -15.45
C LEU A 56 -12.68 9.95 -16.45
N GLU A 57 -12.72 10.88 -17.40
CA GLU A 57 -11.65 11.09 -18.38
C GLU A 57 -10.97 12.43 -18.10
N CYS A 58 -9.68 12.35 -17.75
CA CYS A 58 -8.82 13.51 -17.60
C CYS A 58 -8.37 13.93 -19.01
N SER A 59 -8.75 15.13 -19.43
CA SER A 59 -8.41 15.71 -20.74
C SER A 59 -7.54 16.96 -20.53
N GLU A 60 -6.92 17.50 -21.59
CA GLU A 60 -6.15 18.76 -21.48
C GLU A 60 -7.02 19.93 -20.97
N ASP A 61 -8.31 19.93 -21.30
CA ASP A 61 -9.27 20.94 -20.84
C ASP A 61 -9.71 20.73 -19.37
N HIS A 62 -9.52 19.52 -18.83
CA HIS A 62 -9.88 19.11 -17.46
C HIS A 62 -8.72 18.33 -16.83
N PRO A 63 -7.62 19.03 -16.46
CA PRO A 63 -6.47 18.37 -15.87
C PRO A 63 -6.87 17.78 -14.52
N CYS A 64 -6.63 16.49 -14.33
CA CYS A 64 -6.78 15.86 -13.03
C CYS A 64 -5.46 15.94 -12.28
N ASP A 65 -5.44 16.62 -11.14
CA ASP A 65 -4.27 16.66 -10.28
C ASP A 65 -4.15 15.33 -9.54
N GLY A 66 -3.38 14.36 -10.04
CA GLY A 66 -3.11 13.12 -9.32
C GLY A 66 -3.96 11.90 -9.70
N LEU A 67 -5.03 12.08 -10.50
CA LEU A 67 -5.54 11.01 -11.36
C LEU A 67 -4.83 11.08 -12.72
N GLY A 68 -4.45 9.93 -13.25
CA GLY A 68 -3.70 9.85 -14.50
C GLY A 68 -3.57 8.41 -14.98
N GLU A 69 -2.66 8.15 -15.92
CA GLU A 69 -2.50 6.82 -16.52
C GLU A 69 -2.21 5.72 -15.48
N HIS A 70 -1.57 6.07 -14.36
CA HIS A 70 -1.19 5.13 -13.30
C HIS A 70 -2.04 5.22 -12.02
N ALA A 71 -3.06 6.10 -11.97
CA ALA A 71 -3.96 6.25 -10.83
C ALA A 71 -5.37 6.58 -11.36
N HIS A 72 -6.20 5.56 -11.56
CA HIS A 72 -7.53 5.69 -12.14
C HIS A 72 -8.48 4.58 -11.68
N PHE A 73 -9.78 4.86 -11.78
CA PHE A 73 -10.85 3.93 -11.40
C PHE A 73 -11.45 3.15 -12.58
N LYS A 74 -10.83 3.16 -13.76
CA LYS A 74 -11.33 2.42 -14.94
C LYS A 74 -11.40 0.90 -14.73
N ASN A 75 -10.48 0.35 -13.93
CA ASN A 75 -10.37 -1.08 -13.67
C ASN A 75 -10.28 -1.34 -12.16
N PHE A 76 -10.86 -2.44 -11.68
CA PHE A 76 -10.86 -2.81 -10.27
C PHE A 76 -9.44 -2.87 -9.66
N GLY A 77 -8.47 -3.44 -10.38
CA GLY A 77 -7.08 -3.50 -9.90
C GLY A 77 -6.43 -2.13 -9.73
N MET A 78 -6.67 -1.21 -10.68
CA MET A 78 -6.14 0.16 -10.60
C MET A 78 -6.88 0.99 -9.55
N ALA A 79 -8.18 0.79 -9.38
CA ALA A 79 -8.96 1.37 -8.30
C ALA A 79 -8.42 0.94 -6.92
N PHE A 80 -8.07 -0.34 -6.76
CA PHE A 80 -7.47 -0.85 -5.52
C PHE A 80 -6.09 -0.23 -5.25
N LEU A 81 -5.22 -0.15 -6.27
CA LEU A 81 -3.90 0.51 -6.13
C LEU A 81 -4.02 2.00 -5.84
N THR A 82 -5.01 2.67 -6.43
CA THR A 82 -5.30 4.09 -6.18
C THR A 82 -5.77 4.30 -4.74
N LEU A 83 -6.66 3.45 -4.22
CA LEU A 83 -7.08 3.48 -2.81
C LEU A 83 -5.93 3.16 -1.85
N PHE A 84 -5.04 2.24 -2.22
CA PHE A 84 -3.83 1.97 -1.45
C PHE A 84 -2.93 3.19 -1.34
N ARG A 85 -2.71 3.88 -2.46
CA ARG A 85 -1.96 5.13 -2.51
C ARG A 85 -2.58 6.20 -1.60
N ILE A 86 -3.90 6.37 -1.67
CA ILE A 86 -4.65 7.31 -0.82
C ILE A 86 -4.48 6.96 0.66
N ALA A 87 -4.59 5.68 1.03
CA ALA A 87 -4.47 5.26 2.42
C ALA A 87 -3.04 5.36 2.98
N THR A 88 -2.02 5.26 2.13
CA THR A 88 -0.64 5.59 2.52
C THR A 88 -0.39 7.10 2.63
N GLY A 89 -1.39 7.93 2.33
CA GLY A 89 -1.28 9.39 2.40
C GLY A 89 -0.46 10.01 1.27
N ASP A 90 -0.15 9.25 0.22
CA ASP A 90 0.62 9.75 -0.92
C ASP A 90 -0.30 10.52 -1.87
N ASN A 91 -0.10 11.85 -1.92
CA ASN A 91 -0.76 12.77 -2.85
C ASN A 91 -2.31 12.68 -2.89
N TRP A 92 -2.94 12.36 -1.76
CA TRP A 92 -4.41 12.26 -1.62
C TRP A 92 -5.14 13.58 -1.91
N ASN A 93 -4.49 14.73 -1.66
CA ASN A 93 -5.05 16.07 -1.87
C ASN A 93 -5.31 16.38 -3.34
N GLY A 94 -4.53 15.79 -4.25
CA GLY A 94 -4.78 15.92 -5.69
C GLY A 94 -6.00 15.10 -6.11
N ILE A 95 -6.08 13.84 -5.67
CA ILE A 95 -7.12 12.90 -6.13
C ILE A 95 -8.55 13.36 -5.77
N MET A 96 -8.70 14.19 -4.72
CA MET A 96 -10.01 14.75 -4.33
C MET A 96 -10.36 16.11 -4.97
N LYS A 97 -9.45 16.72 -5.74
CA LYS A 97 -9.72 17.97 -6.47
C LYS A 97 -10.31 17.69 -7.85
#